data_AF-A0ABC8UFH1-F1
#
_entry.id   AF-A0ABC8UFH1-F1
#
_cell.length_a   1.000
_cell.length_b   1.000
_cell.length_c   1.000
_cell.angle_alpha   90.00
_cell.angle_beta   90.00
_cell.angle_gamma   90.00
#
_symmetry.space_group_name_H-M   'P 1'
#
loop_
_entity.id
_entity.type
_entity.pdbx_description
1 polymer ?
#
loop_
_entity_poly.entity_id
_entity_poly.type
_entity_poly.pdbx_seq_one_letter_code
_entity_poly.pdbx_strand_id
1 'polypeptide(L)'
;MGELDPAFIQPTEHRPKLAVVEANGIPLIDLSVINHGVPLQLRQNLEIAARKFFAMPKEEKQKVRRDEVNPTGYYDAEHTKNIRDWKEVFDLFVQNPTIFPVSHEPDDNELKEYTNKWPENPPELR
;
A
#
# COMPACT_ATOMS: atom_id res chain seq x y z
N MET A 1 18.41 -9.82 -20.28
CA MET A 1 17.85 -9.60 -18.93
C MET A 1 18.57 -8.39 -18.37
N GLY A 2 17.84 -7.33 -18.00
CA GLY A 2 18.47 -6.17 -17.35
C GLY A 2 18.95 -6.53 -15.94
N GLU A 3 20.04 -5.92 -15.50
CA GLU A 3 20.52 -6.03 -14.12
C GLU A 3 19.48 -5.46 -13.15
N LEU A 4 19.31 -6.09 -11.98
CA LEU A 4 18.48 -5.56 -10.90
C LEU A 4 19.22 -4.41 -10.23
N ASP A 5 18.54 -3.28 -10.05
CA ASP A 5 19.08 -2.12 -9.33
C ASP A 5 19.45 -2.54 -7.88
N PRO A 6 20.71 -2.35 -7.45
CA PRO A 6 21.16 -2.68 -6.10
C PRO A 6 20.32 -2.08 -4.97
N ALA A 7 19.59 -0.97 -5.21
CA ALA A 7 18.70 -0.36 -4.23
C ALA A 7 17.58 -1.29 -3.73
N PHE A 8 17.24 -2.33 -4.49
CA PHE A 8 16.21 -3.33 -4.13
C PHE A 8 16.79 -4.61 -3.52
N ILE A 9 18.12 -4.74 -3.41
CA ILE A 9 18.77 -5.98 -2.97
C ILE A 9 18.95 -5.97 -1.46
N GLN A 10 18.18 -6.79 -0.74
CA GLN A 10 18.33 -6.92 0.71
C GLN A 10 19.64 -7.65 1.10
N PRO A 11 20.25 -7.31 2.25
CA PRO A 11 21.34 -8.07 2.86
C PRO A 11 20.97 -9.54 3.05
N THR A 12 21.97 -10.43 2.95
CA THR A 12 21.77 -11.89 2.98
C THR A 12 21.08 -12.39 4.25
N GLU A 13 21.34 -11.75 5.38
CA GLU A 13 20.77 -12.04 6.70
C GLU A 13 19.27 -11.71 6.80
N HIS A 14 18.72 -10.96 5.85
CA HIS A 14 17.30 -10.61 5.79
C HIS A 14 16.53 -11.39 4.73
N ARG A 15 17.24 -12.15 3.88
CA ARG A 15 16.59 -12.93 2.83
C ARG A 15 15.92 -14.17 3.42
N PRO A 16 14.75 -14.57 2.88
CA PRO A 16 14.13 -15.82 3.28
C PRO A 16 15.07 -17.00 2.96
N LYS A 17 15.20 -17.93 3.91
CA LYS A 17 15.83 -19.22 3.64
C LYS A 17 14.86 -20.03 2.80
N LEU A 18 15.13 -20.15 1.50
CA LEU A 18 14.36 -20.98 0.57
C LEU A 18 14.66 -22.46 0.84
N ALA A 19 14.26 -22.95 2.00
CA ALA A 19 14.20 -24.37 2.31
C ALA A 19 12.73 -24.76 2.24
N VAL A 20 12.36 -25.55 1.24
CA VAL A 20 11.02 -26.15 1.19
C VAL A 20 10.97 -27.22 2.26
N VAL A 21 10.23 -26.96 3.34
CA VAL A 21 9.93 -27.95 4.37
C VAL A 21 8.56 -28.52 4.05
N GLU A 22 8.48 -29.80 3.69
CA GLU A 22 7.19 -30.50 3.60
C GLU A 22 6.62 -30.68 5.01
N ALA A 23 5.65 -29.83 5.33
CA ALA A 23 4.92 -29.90 6.59
C ALA A 23 3.92 -31.07 6.57
N ASN A 24 4.32 -32.23 7.07
CA ASN A 24 3.41 -33.36 7.29
C ASN A 24 2.73 -33.23 8.66
N GLY A 25 1.39 -33.31 8.71
CA GLY A 25 0.62 -33.36 9.96
C GLY A 25 0.34 -32.01 10.63
N ILE A 26 0.66 -30.87 9.99
CA ILE A 26 0.20 -29.56 10.47
C ILE A 26 -1.29 -29.40 10.10
N PRO A 27 -2.17 -29.10 11.05
CA PRO A 27 -3.58 -28.87 10.75
C PRO A 27 -3.72 -27.64 9.83
N LEU A 28 -4.41 -27.82 8.71
CA LEU A 28 -4.83 -26.70 7.87
C LEU A 28 -6.05 -26.04 8.50
N ILE A 29 -5.88 -24.84 9.04
CA ILE A 29 -6.99 -24.00 9.48
C ILE A 29 -7.26 -22.99 8.37
N ASP A 30 -8.38 -23.17 7.66
CA ASP A 30 -8.82 -22.22 6.65
C ASP A 30 -9.56 -21.06 7.33
N LEU A 31 -8.95 -19.87 7.30
CA LEU A 31 -9.52 -18.62 7.80
C LEU A 31 -10.08 -17.75 6.67
N SER A 32 -10.30 -18.32 5.48
CA SER A 32 -10.88 -17.61 4.35
C SER A 32 -12.26 -17.06 4.71
N VAL A 33 -12.41 -15.75 4.58
CA VAL A 33 -13.71 -15.11 4.71
C VAL A 33 -14.46 -15.32 3.39
N ILE A 34 -15.43 -16.24 3.37
CA ILE A 34 -16.36 -16.45 2.27
C ILE A 34 -17.76 -15.98 2.68
N ASN A 35 -18.64 -15.70 1.70
CA ASN A 35 -20.02 -15.24 1.95
C ASN A 35 -20.12 -13.97 2.82
N HIS A 36 -19.11 -13.10 2.79
CA HIS A 36 -19.05 -11.82 3.54
C HIS A 36 -20.06 -10.75 3.07
N GLY A 37 -20.95 -11.04 2.12
CA GLY A 37 -21.97 -10.12 1.63
C GLY A 37 -21.48 -8.97 0.74
N VAL A 38 -20.17 -8.76 0.59
CA VAL A 38 -19.63 -7.75 -0.32
C VAL A 38 -19.86 -8.19 -1.78
N PRO A 39 -20.55 -7.39 -2.61
CA PRO A 39 -20.85 -7.74 -3.98
C PRO A 39 -19.59 -8.05 -4.80
N LEU A 40 -19.61 -9.13 -5.58
CA LEU A 40 -18.49 -9.52 -6.45
C LEU A 40 -18.11 -8.40 -7.41
N GLN A 41 -19.10 -7.75 -8.02
CA GLN A 41 -18.89 -6.67 -8.98
C GLN A 41 -18.13 -5.48 -8.36
N LEU A 42 -18.40 -5.16 -7.08
CA LEU A 42 -17.72 -4.07 -6.40
C LEU A 42 -16.22 -4.37 -6.25
N ARG A 43 -15.87 -5.59 -5.83
CA ARG A 43 -14.46 -6.02 -5.72
C ARG A 43 -13.76 -6.01 -7.07
N GLN A 44 -14.41 -6.54 -8.11
CA GLN A 44 -13.86 -6.55 -9.46
C GLN A 44 -13.63 -5.14 -10.01
N ASN A 45 -14.58 -4.22 -9.79
CA ASN A 45 -14.45 -2.83 -10.21
C ASN A 45 -13.26 -2.14 -9.51
N LEU A 46 -13.10 -2.34 -8.20
CA LEU A 46 -11.95 -1.83 -7.44
C LEU A 46 -10.63 -2.36 -8.00
N GLU A 47 -10.52 -3.67 -8.24
CA GLU A 47 -9.32 -4.26 -8.83
C GLU A 47 -9.02 -3.72 -10.23
N ILE A 48 -10.05 -3.51 -11.06
CA ILE A 48 -9.91 -2.93 -12.40
C ILE A 48 -9.42 -1.48 -12.29
N ALA A 49 -10.01 -0.66 -11.42
CA ALA A 49 -9.61 0.73 -11.21
C ALA A 49 -8.15 0.81 -10.72
N ALA A 50 -7.77 -0.03 -9.74
CA ALA A 50 -6.41 -0.11 -9.24
C ALA A 50 -5.41 -0.50 -10.35
N ARG A 51 -5.72 -1.56 -11.14
CA ARG A 51 -4.87 -1.97 -12.27
C ARG A 51 -4.72 -0.86 -13.31
N LYS A 52 -5.80 -0.17 -13.66
CA LYS A 52 -5.77 0.99 -14.58
C LYS A 52 -4.85 2.09 -14.03
N PHE A 53 -4.96 2.42 -12.75
CA PHE A 53 -4.12 3.44 -12.13
C PHE A 53 -2.63 3.07 -12.17
N PHE A 54 -2.25 1.88 -11.70
CA PHE A 54 -0.84 1.47 -11.63
C PHE A 54 -0.20 1.25 -13.01
N ALA A 55 -1.01 0.99 -14.04
CA ALA A 55 -0.55 0.89 -15.43
C ALA A 55 -0.26 2.24 -16.10
N MET A 56 -0.64 3.37 -15.50
CA MET A 56 -0.35 4.70 -16.04
C MET A 56 1.14 5.06 -15.98
N PRO A 57 1.59 6.05 -16.79
CA PRO A 57 2.93 6.60 -16.68
C PRO A 57 3.26 7.06 -15.26
N LYS A 58 4.53 6.98 -14.89
CA LYS A 58 4.98 7.35 -13.55
C LYS A 58 4.64 8.80 -13.23
N GLU A 59 4.74 9.69 -14.21
CA GLU A 59 4.47 11.12 -14.10
C GLU A 59 3.02 11.38 -13.67
N GLU A 60 2.07 10.61 -14.20
CA GLU A 60 0.65 10.71 -13.84
C GLU A 60 0.42 10.23 -12.40
N LYS A 61 1.03 9.11 -12.01
CA LYS A 61 0.95 8.59 -10.63
C LYS A 61 1.58 9.54 -9.62
N GLN A 62 2.67 10.22 -9.98
CA GLN A 62 3.36 11.17 -9.11
C GLN A 62 2.55 12.45 -8.82
N LYS A 63 1.54 12.79 -9.61
CA LYS A 63 0.66 13.95 -9.33
C LYS A 63 -0.06 13.82 -7.98
N VAL A 64 -0.29 12.59 -7.54
CA VAL A 64 -0.93 12.27 -6.25
C VAL A 64 0.05 11.67 -5.26
N ARG A 65 1.35 11.97 -5.40
CA ARG A 65 2.36 11.47 -4.48
C ARG A 65 2.09 12.00 -3.06
N ARG A 66 2.22 11.11 -2.07
CA ARG A 66 2.27 11.52 -0.66
C ARG A 66 3.56 12.30 -0.35
N ASP A 67 3.54 13.09 0.70
CA ASP A 67 4.68 13.91 1.14
C ASP A 67 4.79 13.93 2.68
N GLU A 68 5.76 14.66 3.21
CA GLU A 68 6.01 14.77 4.66
C GLU A 68 4.83 15.38 5.43
N VAL A 69 3.94 16.10 4.74
CA VAL A 69 2.80 16.79 5.34
C VAL A 69 1.53 15.95 5.23
N ASN A 70 1.31 15.25 4.12
CA ASN A 70 0.13 14.41 3.87
C ASN A 70 0.56 12.97 3.52
N PRO A 71 0.24 11.98 4.38
CA PRO A 71 0.70 10.60 4.23
C PRO A 71 -0.12 9.79 3.21
N THR A 72 -1.15 10.36 2.60
CA THR A 72 -2.03 9.65 1.64
C THR A 72 -1.61 9.90 0.19
N GLY A 73 -1.93 8.95 -0.68
CA GLY A 73 -1.64 8.99 -2.10
C GLY A 73 -0.56 7.98 -2.52
N TYR A 74 -0.03 8.18 -3.71
CA TYR A 74 0.92 7.27 -4.36
C TYR A 74 2.34 7.37 -3.76
N TYR A 75 3.05 6.24 -3.69
CA TYR A 75 4.46 6.20 -3.33
C TYR A 75 5.16 4.96 -3.89
N ASP A 76 6.44 5.08 -4.23
CA ASP A 76 7.25 4.02 -4.85
C ASP A 76 8.64 3.86 -4.20
N ALA A 77 8.88 4.53 -3.06
CA ALA A 77 10.19 4.59 -2.43
C ALA A 77 10.13 4.20 -0.95
N GLU A 78 9.22 3.30 -0.57
CA GLU A 78 9.20 2.77 0.80
C GLU A 78 10.47 1.96 1.07
N HIS A 79 10.91 1.97 2.33
CA HIS A 79 12.09 1.25 2.76
C HIS A 79 11.75 0.30 3.90
N THR A 80 12.13 -0.97 3.75
CA THR A 80 12.14 -1.95 4.84
C THR A 80 13.59 -2.24 5.21
N LYS A 81 13.97 -1.97 6.46
CA LYS A 81 15.36 -2.11 6.95
C LYS A 81 16.38 -1.36 6.08
N ASN A 82 16.06 -0.11 5.73
CA ASN A 82 16.89 0.77 4.88
C ASN A 82 17.13 0.28 3.45
N ILE A 83 16.39 -0.72 2.97
CA ILE A 83 16.43 -1.19 1.58
C ILE A 83 15.10 -0.84 0.92
N ARG A 84 15.14 -0.35 -0.32
CA ARG A 84 13.93 0.04 -1.04
C ARG A 84 13.09 -1.18 -1.33
N ASP A 85 11.82 -1.11 -0.98
CA ASP A 85 10.86 -2.16 -1.28
C ASP A 85 10.63 -2.20 -2.79
N TRP A 86 10.58 -3.41 -3.35
CA TRP A 86 10.21 -3.60 -4.74
C TRP A 86 8.68 -3.58 -4.89
N LYS A 87 8.09 -2.40 -4.67
CA LYS A 87 6.65 -2.18 -4.76
C LYS A 87 6.29 -0.74 -5.08
N GLU A 88 5.08 -0.56 -5.58
CA GLU A 88 4.37 0.72 -5.60
C GLU A 88 3.17 0.59 -4.66
N VAL A 89 2.78 1.69 -4.01
CA VAL A 89 1.67 1.73 -3.06
C VAL A 89 0.81 2.98 -3.29
N PHE A 90 -0.46 2.90 -2.91
CA PHE A 90 -1.38 4.02 -2.83
C PHE A 90 -2.13 3.93 -1.49
N ASP A 91 -1.90 4.91 -0.61
CA ASP A 91 -2.49 4.93 0.73
C ASP A 91 -3.68 5.90 0.80
N LEU A 92 -4.71 5.54 1.58
CA LEU A 92 -5.91 6.36 1.77
C LEU A 92 -6.48 6.19 3.18
N PHE A 93 -7.21 7.20 3.63
CA PHE A 93 -8.12 7.08 4.77
C PHE A 93 -9.55 6.80 4.29
N VAL A 94 -10.25 5.90 4.96
CA VAL A 94 -11.64 5.56 4.62
C VAL A 94 -12.58 6.74 4.90
N GLN A 95 -12.37 7.40 6.04
CA GLN A 95 -13.03 8.67 6.35
C GLN A 95 -12.21 9.80 5.70
N ASN A 96 -12.87 10.72 5.00
CA ASN A 96 -12.17 11.78 4.29
C ASN A 96 -13.03 13.07 4.32
N PRO A 97 -12.57 14.15 4.99
CA PRO A 97 -11.29 14.25 5.70
C PRO A 97 -11.23 13.37 6.96
N THR A 98 -10.01 13.06 7.41
CA THR A 98 -9.75 12.43 8.71
C THR A 98 -8.98 13.39 9.60
N ILE A 99 -9.33 13.44 10.89
CA ILE A 99 -8.65 14.26 11.89
C ILE A 99 -7.88 13.35 12.84
N PHE A 100 -6.58 13.60 13.00
CA PHE A 100 -5.72 12.90 13.97
C PHE A 100 -5.03 13.90 14.90
N PRO A 101 -4.74 13.49 16.15
CA PRO A 101 -3.75 14.18 16.99
C PRO A 101 -2.40 14.25 16.27
N VAL A 102 -1.74 15.40 16.35
CA VAL A 102 -0.39 15.57 15.77
C VAL A 102 0.66 14.78 16.57
N SER A 103 0.41 14.61 17.87
CA SER A 103 1.30 13.92 18.79
C SER A 103 0.56 12.86 19.60
N HIS A 104 1.35 11.95 20.16
CA HIS A 104 0.88 10.97 21.15
C HIS A 104 1.00 11.50 22.58
N GLU A 105 1.58 12.68 22.77
CA GLU A 105 1.74 13.33 24.08
C GLU A 105 0.37 13.76 24.63
N PRO A 106 -0.02 13.35 25.86
CA PRO A 106 -1.36 13.60 26.39
C PRO A 106 -1.73 15.09 26.53
N ASP A 107 -0.75 15.96 26.74
CA ASP A 107 -0.98 17.41 26.92
C ASP A 107 -0.99 18.18 25.58
N ASP A 108 -0.62 17.52 24.48
CA ASP A 108 -0.66 18.10 23.14
C ASP A 108 -2.06 17.88 22.53
N ASN A 109 -2.83 18.96 22.46
CA ASN A 109 -4.17 18.97 21.90
C ASN A 109 -4.21 19.40 20.43
N GLU A 110 -3.06 19.52 19.76
CA GLU A 110 -3.01 19.89 18.36
C GLU A 110 -3.62 18.78 17.48
N LEU A 111 -4.58 19.17 16.65
CA LEU A 111 -5.25 18.28 15.71
C LEU A 111 -4.87 18.68 14.29
N LYS A 112 -4.66 17.67 13.45
CA LYS A 112 -4.38 17.86 12.03
C LYS A 112 -5.39 17.11 11.18
N GLU A 113 -5.92 17.83 10.21
CA GLU A 113 -6.81 17.30 9.19
C GLU A 113 -5.98 16.77 8.01
N TYR A 114 -6.32 15.57 7.56
CA TYR A 114 -5.75 14.93 6.39
C TYR A 114 -6.83 14.64 5.35
N THR A 115 -6.50 14.92 4.10
CA THR A 115 -7.39 14.71 2.96
C THR A 115 -6.72 13.80 1.93
N ASN A 116 -7.43 12.77 1.46
CA ASN A 116 -6.94 11.86 0.42
C ASN A 116 -6.64 12.62 -0.87
N LYS A 117 -5.44 12.41 -1.42
CA LYS A 117 -5.06 12.88 -2.75
C LYS A 117 -5.51 11.88 -3.82
N TRP A 118 -6.71 12.07 -4.36
CA TRP A 118 -7.24 11.21 -5.42
C TRP A 118 -6.73 11.60 -6.81
N PRO A 119 -6.44 10.63 -7.69
CA PRO A 119 -6.05 10.94 -9.06
C PRO A 119 -7.27 11.37 -9.88
N GLU A 120 -7.04 12.22 -10.88
CA GLU A 120 -8.09 12.60 -11.84
C GLU A 120 -8.49 11.42 -12.73
N ASN A 121 -7.54 10.52 -13.01
CA ASN A 121 -7.74 9.32 -13.82
C ASN A 121 -7.07 8.10 -13.14
N PRO A 122 -7.69 6.92 -13.10
CA PRO A 122 -9.11 6.68 -13.38
C PRO A 122 -10.01 7.25 -12.25
N PRO A 123 -11.11 7.95 -12.57
CA PRO A 123 -12.02 8.49 -11.55
C PRO A 123 -12.69 7.40 -10.70
N GLU A 124 -12.78 6.16 -11.21
CA GLU A 124 -13.35 5.02 -10.50
C GLU A 124 -12.47 4.51 -9.35
N LEU A 125 -11.27 5.06 -9.16
CA LEU A 125 -10.43 4.73 -8.00
C LEU A 125 -10.94 5.39 -6.70
N ARG A 126 -11.72 6.47 -6.82
CA ARG A 126 -12.26 7.22 -5.68
C ARG A 126 -13.50 6.56 -5.06
#